data_AF-A0A7W1FBZ7-F1
#
_entry.id   AF-A0A7W1FBZ7-F1
#
_cell.length_a   1.000
_cell.length_b   1.000
_cell.length_c   1.000
_cell.angle_alpha   90.00
_cell.angle_beta   90.00
_cell.angle_gamma   90.00
#
_symmetry.space_group_name_H-M   'P 1'
#
loop_
_entity.id
_entity.type
_entity.pdbx_description
1 polymer ?
#
loop_
_entity_poly.entity_id
_entity_poly.type
_entity_poly.pdbx_seq_one_letter_code
_entity_poly.pdbx_strand_id
1 'polypeptide(L)'
;MKTAKEAYLDFIKRLTHLISKNPQLINTTLSNIFTIRLIGNKTHGDLAEIAISEFINQYMDDFKSLHVGKDLFRAKEYEEDIRITNKIHNIDFAISLKAYGVGPLQLSTDKHFRMFPRLKTEECPISDPENYFRTF
;
A
#
# COMPACT_ATOMS: atom_id res chain seq x y z
N MET A 1 -12.70 -22.45 3.86
CA MET A 1 -12.34 -21.13 4.42
C MET A 1 -11.24 -20.55 3.56
N LYS A 2 -11.33 -19.28 3.15
CA LYS A 2 -10.19 -18.60 2.53
C LYS A 2 -9.09 -18.42 3.58
N THR A 3 -7.84 -18.52 3.16
CA THR A 3 -6.64 -18.21 3.94
C THR A 3 -6.33 -16.70 3.89
N ALA A 4 -5.47 -16.22 4.79
CA ALA A 4 -4.99 -14.82 4.77
C ALA A 4 -4.30 -14.48 3.43
N LYS A 5 -3.57 -15.42 2.83
CA LYS A 5 -2.94 -15.25 1.52
C LYS A 5 -3.97 -15.07 0.40
N GLU A 6 -5.03 -15.87 0.40
CA GLU A 6 -6.10 -15.74 -0.59
C GLU A 6 -6.91 -14.45 -0.40
N ALA A 7 -7.12 -14.01 0.85
CA ALA A 7 -7.74 -12.72 1.16
C ALA A 7 -6.89 -11.55 0.66
N TYR A 8 -5.56 -11.63 0.82
CA TYR A 8 -4.62 -10.65 0.27
C TYR A 8 -4.64 -10.59 -1.26
N LEU A 9 -4.64 -11.75 -1.95
CA LEU A 9 -4.69 -11.77 -3.41
C LEU A 9 -6.03 -11.22 -3.95
N ASP A 10 -7.14 -11.49 -3.26
CA ASP A 10 -8.45 -10.91 -3.58
C ASP A 10 -8.45 -9.39 -3.36
N PHE A 11 -7.83 -8.91 -2.27
CA PHE A 11 -7.62 -7.49 -2.03
C PHE A 11 -6.83 -6.81 -3.15
N ILE A 12 -5.67 -7.36 -3.53
CA ILE A 12 -4.85 -6.80 -4.63
C ILE A 12 -5.67 -6.75 -5.91
N LYS A 13 -6.32 -7.85 -6.31
CA LYS A 13 -7.15 -7.89 -7.52
C LYS A 13 -8.22 -6.78 -7.54
N ARG A 14 -8.89 -6.56 -6.41
CA ARG A 14 -9.96 -5.54 -6.30
C ARG A 14 -9.40 -4.13 -6.23
N LEU A 15 -8.29 -3.92 -5.53
CA LEU A 15 -7.59 -2.65 -5.50
C LEU A 15 -7.11 -2.25 -6.90
N THR A 16 -6.46 -3.16 -7.62
CA THR A 16 -6.03 -2.94 -9.01
C THR A 16 -7.23 -2.61 -9.89
N HIS A 17 -8.35 -3.34 -9.76
CA HIS A 17 -9.56 -3.06 -10.53
C HIS A 17 -10.14 -1.66 -10.25
N LEU A 18 -10.25 -1.29 -8.98
CA LEU A 18 -10.72 0.03 -8.55
C LEU A 18 -9.85 1.14 -9.14
N ILE A 19 -8.54 1.00 -9.02
CA ILE A 19 -7.54 1.96 -9.51
C ILE A 19 -7.59 2.05 -11.04
N SER A 20 -7.66 0.92 -11.76
CA SER A 20 -7.76 0.93 -13.22
C SER A 20 -9.02 1.61 -13.74
N LYS A 21 -10.13 1.53 -12.99
CA LYS A 21 -11.39 2.19 -13.34
C LYS A 21 -11.45 3.66 -12.93
N ASN A 22 -10.72 4.02 -11.87
CA ASN A 22 -10.75 5.36 -11.26
C ASN A 22 -9.33 5.85 -10.94
N PRO A 23 -8.45 5.99 -11.96
CA PRO A 23 -7.05 6.31 -11.74
C PRO A 23 -6.85 7.66 -11.03
N GLN A 24 -7.78 8.60 -11.19
CA GLN A 24 -7.76 9.90 -10.54
C GLN A 24 -7.77 9.82 -9.01
N LEU A 25 -8.43 8.80 -8.43
CA LEU A 25 -8.52 8.67 -6.97
C LEU A 25 -7.14 8.40 -6.38
N ILE A 26 -6.45 7.36 -6.88
CA ILE A 26 -5.12 7.03 -6.37
C ILE A 26 -4.09 8.10 -6.75
N ASN A 27 -4.19 8.70 -7.94
CA ASN A 27 -3.30 9.77 -8.35
C ASN A 27 -3.40 10.96 -7.41
N THR A 28 -4.62 11.39 -7.06
CA THR A 28 -4.83 12.51 -6.13
C THR A 28 -4.27 12.18 -4.75
N THR A 29 -4.54 10.98 -4.23
CA THR A 29 -4.02 10.52 -2.93
C THR A 29 -2.49 10.53 -2.92
N LEU A 30 -1.85 9.93 -3.93
CA LEU A 30 -0.39 9.86 -4.03
C LEU A 30 0.23 11.25 -4.27
N SER A 31 -0.36 12.09 -5.12
CA SER A 31 0.11 13.46 -5.35
C SER A 31 0.12 14.28 -4.06
N ASN A 32 -0.91 14.15 -3.21
CA ASN A 32 -0.94 14.81 -1.90
C ASN A 32 0.18 14.31 -0.98
N ILE A 33 0.39 12.99 -0.92
CA ILE A 33 1.49 12.38 -0.13
C ILE A 33 2.86 12.91 -0.61
N PHE A 34 3.11 12.89 -1.92
CA PHE A 34 4.40 13.32 -2.48
C PHE A 34 4.61 14.84 -2.40
N THR A 35 3.55 15.65 -2.48
CA THR A 35 3.65 17.10 -2.29
C THR A 35 4.16 17.41 -0.88
N ILE A 36 3.68 16.70 0.14
CA ILE A 36 4.14 16.87 1.52
C ILE A 36 5.61 16.46 1.69
N ARG A 37 6.09 15.49 0.89
CA ARG A 37 7.51 15.14 0.85
C ARG A 37 8.37 16.23 0.22
N LEU A 38 7.90 16.87 -0.86
CA LEU A 38 8.62 17.94 -1.56
C LEU A 38 8.83 19.18 -0.68
N ILE A 39 7.87 19.49 0.19
CA ILE A 39 8.00 20.59 1.16
C ILE A 39 8.90 20.23 2.37
N GLY A 40 9.62 19.09 2.31
CA GLY A 40 10.66 18.73 3.28
C GLY A 40 10.15 18.12 4.58
N ASN A 41 8.89 17.70 4.65
CA ASN A 41 8.36 17.08 5.86
C ASN A 41 8.85 15.62 5.98
N LYS A 42 9.49 15.30 7.11
CA LYS A 42 10.02 13.97 7.42
C LYS A 42 8.93 12.93 7.72
N THR A 43 7.67 13.34 7.91
CA THR A 43 6.53 12.45 8.24
C THR A 43 5.76 11.95 7.02
N HIS A 44 6.29 12.11 5.80
CA HIS A 44 5.61 11.64 4.58
C HIS A 44 5.37 10.13 4.55
N GLY A 45 6.17 9.34 5.28
CA GLY A 45 5.95 7.91 5.50
C GLY A 45 4.66 7.65 6.28
N ASP A 46 4.55 8.19 7.50
CA ASP A 46 3.35 8.05 8.35
C ASP A 46 2.10 8.57 7.64
N LEU A 47 2.22 9.69 6.90
CA LEU A 47 1.12 10.23 6.10
C LEU A 47 0.72 9.32 4.94
N ALA A 48 1.67 8.64 4.30
CA ALA A 48 1.35 7.64 3.28
C ALA A 48 0.56 6.48 3.88
N GLU A 49 0.94 6.03 5.07
CA GLU A 49 0.25 4.95 5.75
C GLU A 49 -1.19 5.31 6.11
N ILE A 50 -1.39 6.49 6.71
CA ILE A 50 -2.72 7.01 7.04
C ILE A 50 -3.56 7.21 5.77
N ALA A 51 -3.00 7.86 4.75
CA ALA A 51 -3.74 8.18 3.53
C ALA A 51 -4.16 6.92 2.76
N ILE A 52 -3.35 5.87 2.74
CA ILE A 52 -3.70 4.60 2.12
C ILE A 52 -4.73 3.83 2.94
N SER A 53 -4.63 3.85 4.28
CA SER A 53 -5.69 3.29 5.14
C SER A 53 -7.03 3.98 4.89
N GLU A 54 -7.04 5.30 4.81
CA GLU A 54 -8.26 6.07 4.54
C GLU A 54 -8.79 5.83 3.12
N PHE A 55 -7.91 5.75 2.12
CA PHE A 55 -8.31 5.38 0.75
C PHE A 55 -9.06 4.05 0.71
N ILE A 56 -8.54 3.03 1.41
CA ILE A 56 -9.20 1.72 1.49
C ILE A 56 -10.55 1.84 2.20
N ASN A 57 -10.62 2.55 3.32
CA ASN A 57 -11.86 2.73 4.09
C ASN A 57 -12.94 3.48 3.31
N GLN A 58 -12.55 4.41 2.44
CA GLN A 58 -13.48 5.25 1.66
C GLN A 58 -13.98 4.57 0.38
N TYR A 59 -13.13 3.79 -0.29
CA TYR A 59 -13.42 3.32 -1.65
C TYR A 59 -13.53 1.80 -1.79
N MET A 60 -13.23 1.04 -0.74
CA MET A 60 -13.31 -0.42 -0.76
C MET A 60 -14.24 -0.95 0.33
N ASP A 61 -15.55 -0.87 0.08
CA ASP A 61 -16.62 -1.23 1.02
C ASP A 61 -16.56 -2.66 1.54
N ASP A 62 -15.89 -3.59 0.88
CA ASP A 62 -15.71 -4.97 1.36
C ASP A 62 -14.53 -5.14 2.32
N PHE A 63 -13.75 -4.07 2.51
CA PHE A 63 -12.54 -4.05 3.32
C PHE A 63 -12.63 -2.96 4.39
N LYS A 64 -11.79 -3.11 5.41
CA LYS A 64 -11.52 -2.08 6.41
C LYS A 64 -10.02 -2.06 6.64
N SER A 65 -9.42 -0.87 6.70
CA SER A 65 -8.01 -0.68 7.00
C SER A 65 -7.85 0.08 8.32
N LEU A 66 -6.83 -0.31 9.07
CA LEU A 66 -6.37 0.37 10.28
C LEU A 66 -4.88 0.66 10.11
N HIS A 67 -4.50 1.93 10.22
CA HIS A 67 -3.09 2.30 10.36
C HIS A 67 -2.60 1.84 11.74
N VAL A 68 -1.52 1.07 11.74
CA VAL A 68 -1.00 0.42 12.96
C VAL A 68 0.06 1.30 13.61
N GLY A 69 0.88 1.98 12.81
CA GLY A 69 1.85 2.98 13.25
C GLY A 69 2.81 2.50 14.36
N LYS A 70 3.63 3.43 14.88
CA LYS A 70 4.59 3.17 15.97
C LYS A 70 3.93 2.98 17.36
N ASP A 71 2.61 2.98 17.48
CA ASP A 71 1.97 2.86 18.81
C ASP A 71 1.96 1.42 19.35
N LEU A 72 2.19 0.41 18.49
CA LEU A 72 2.42 -0.98 18.91
C LEU A 72 3.90 -1.33 19.15
N PHE A 73 4.80 -0.35 19.05
CA PHE A 73 6.27 -0.54 19.11
C PHE A 73 6.81 -0.96 20.49
N ARG A 74 5.95 -1.06 21.52
CA ARG A 74 6.34 -1.61 22.83
C ARG A 74 6.19 -3.13 22.94
N ALA A 75 5.70 -3.85 21.92
CA ALA A 75 5.38 -5.27 22.13
C ALA A 75 5.57 -6.29 20.98
N LYS A 76 5.97 -6.01 19.73
CA LYS A 76 5.92 -7.06 18.68
C LYS A 76 7.09 -7.15 17.69
N GLU A 77 7.41 -8.41 17.36
CA GLU A 77 8.43 -8.92 16.43
C GLU A 77 8.19 -8.61 14.93
N TYR A 78 7.25 -7.72 14.57
CA TYR A 78 6.79 -7.51 13.19
C TYR A 78 6.51 -6.01 12.91
N GLU A 79 7.22 -5.41 11.95
CA GLU A 79 6.94 -4.07 11.41
C GLU A 79 5.84 -4.16 10.34
N GLU A 80 4.61 -3.89 10.75
CA GLU A 80 3.43 -3.86 9.88
C GLU A 80 2.85 -2.45 9.89
N ASP A 81 2.66 -1.84 8.72
CA ASP A 81 2.31 -0.42 8.59
C ASP A 81 0.77 -0.23 8.63
N ILE A 82 0.02 -1.15 8.00
CA ILE A 82 -1.45 -1.19 8.02
C ILE A 82 -1.98 -2.62 8.21
N ARG A 83 -3.14 -2.75 8.86
CA ARG A 83 -3.91 -3.99 8.97
C ARG A 83 -5.19 -3.88 8.17
N ILE A 84 -5.51 -4.90 7.39
CA ILE A 84 -6.73 -4.95 6.58
C ILE A 84 -7.59 -6.12 7.03
N THR A 85 -8.89 -5.85 7.18
CA THR A 85 -9.94 -6.84 7.41
C THR A 85 -10.78 -6.97 6.15
N ASN A 86 -10.83 -8.17 5.56
CA ASN A 86 -11.85 -8.52 4.57
C ASN A 86 -13.17 -8.80 5.33
N LYS A 87 -14.15 -7.91 5.18
CA LYS A 87 -15.42 -7.95 5.92
C LYS A 87 -16.33 -9.10 5.49
N ILE A 88 -16.22 -9.56 4.24
CA ILE A 88 -17.03 -10.67 3.71
C ILE A 88 -16.64 -11.98 4.39
N HIS A 89 -15.34 -12.23 4.54
CA HIS A 89 -14.83 -13.49 5.07
C HIS A 89 -14.36 -13.40 6.53
N ASN A 90 -14.36 -12.19 7.11
CA ASN A 90 -13.84 -11.88 8.44
C ASN A 90 -12.39 -12.37 8.62
N ILE A 91 -11.54 -12.05 7.65
CA ILE A 91 -10.12 -12.45 7.63
C ILE A 91 -9.27 -11.19 7.69
N ASP A 92 -8.32 -11.20 8.62
CA ASP A 92 -7.33 -10.14 8.78
C ASP A 92 -6.00 -10.52 8.13
N PHE A 93 -5.34 -9.53 7.57
CA PHE A 93 -3.98 -9.63 7.08
C PHE A 93 -3.27 -8.27 7.21
N ALA A 94 -1.95 -8.30 7.39
CA ALA A 94 -1.13 -7.11 7.50
C ALA A 94 -0.42 -6.79 6.18
N ILE A 95 -0.20 -5.50 5.93
CA ILE A 95 0.56 -4.99 4.79
C ILE A 95 1.60 -4.00 5.30
N SER A 96 2.83 -4.14 4.80
CA SER A 96 3.85 -3.11 4.89
C SER A 96 3.81 -2.23 3.63
N LEU A 97 3.86 -0.92 3.85
CA LEU A 97 3.90 0.13 2.85
C LEU A 97 5.31 0.68 2.77
N LYS A 98 5.89 0.70 1.56
CA LYS A 98 7.18 1.35 1.32
C LYS A 98 7.03 2.39 0.23
N ALA A 99 7.11 3.66 0.60
CA ALA A 99 7.18 4.78 -0.31
C ALA A 99 8.67 5.03 -0.67
N TYR A 100 9.13 4.46 -1.78
CA TYR A 100 10.53 4.63 -2.19
C TYR A 100 10.80 6.03 -2.72
N GLY A 101 12.06 6.44 -2.56
CA GLY A 101 12.52 7.77 -2.90
C GLY A 101 12.40 8.12 -4.39
N VAL A 102 12.48 7.09 -5.24
CA VAL A 102 12.39 7.08 -6.70
C VAL A 102 11.62 5.81 -7.07
N GLY A 103 10.37 5.92 -7.53
CA GLY A 103 9.52 4.79 -7.93
C GLY A 103 8.11 4.80 -7.31
N PRO A 104 7.21 3.91 -7.77
CA PRO A 104 5.83 3.83 -7.30
C PRO A 104 5.76 3.35 -5.84
N LEU A 105 4.65 3.67 -5.15
CA LEU A 105 4.34 3.10 -3.83
C LEU A 105 4.24 1.58 -3.95
N GLN A 106 4.95 0.85 -3.10
CA GLN A 106 4.94 -0.61 -3.11
C GLN A 106 4.20 -1.17 -1.89
N LEU A 107 3.32 -2.14 -2.15
CA LEU A 107 2.64 -2.94 -1.13
C LEU A 107 3.38 -4.27 -0.97
N SER A 108 3.77 -4.63 0.24
CA SER A 108 4.45 -5.91 0.50
C SER A 108 3.89 -6.59 1.75
N THR A 109 3.73 -7.91 1.69
CA THR A 109 3.53 -8.75 2.88
C THR A 109 4.84 -9.35 3.39
N ASP A 110 5.96 -9.10 2.69
CA ASP A 110 7.26 -9.66 2.99
C ASP A 110 8.19 -8.64 3.66
N LYS A 111 8.62 -9.01 4.87
CA LYS A 111 9.51 -8.26 5.77
C LYS A 111 10.96 -8.10 5.27
N HIS A 112 11.40 -8.93 4.32
CA HIS A 112 12.80 -8.95 3.90
C HIS A 112 13.11 -8.00 2.74
N PHE A 113 12.19 -7.09 2.41
CA PHE A 113 12.33 -6.15 1.29
C PHE A 113 12.59 -6.81 -0.06
N ARG A 114 12.37 -8.12 -0.24
CA ARG A 114 12.78 -8.88 -1.45
C ARG A 114 12.17 -8.35 -2.75
N MET A 115 11.07 -7.62 -2.66
CA MET A 115 10.42 -7.00 -3.81
C MET A 115 11.28 -5.87 -4.43
N PHE A 116 11.97 -5.07 -3.61
CA PHE A 116 12.76 -3.95 -4.10
C PHE A 116 14.06 -4.36 -4.84
N PRO A 117 14.89 -5.30 -4.34
CA PRO A 117 16.00 -5.88 -5.09
C PRO A 117 15.56 -6.54 -6.39
N ARG A 118 14.41 -7.23 -6.39
CA ARG A 118 13.85 -7.87 -7.60
C ARG A 118 13.42 -6.83 -8.64
N LEU A 119 12.74 -5.77 -8.23
CA LEU A 119 12.34 -4.68 -9.14
C LEU A 119 13.55 -3.91 -9.68
N LYS A 120 14.64 -3.79 -8.90
CA LYS A 120 15.93 -3.30 -9.40
C LYS A 120 16.53 -4.17 -10.50
N THR A 121 16.36 -5.49 -10.42
CA THR A 121 16.84 -6.41 -11.46
C THR A 121 15.96 -6.45 -12.71
N GLU A 122 14.74 -5.92 -12.65
CA GLU A 122 13.80 -5.90 -13.78
C GLU A 122 13.98 -4.67 -14.70
N GLU A 123 15.04 -3.85 -14.50
CA GLU A 123 15.48 -2.71 -15.35
C GLU A 123 14.40 -2.07 -16.23
N CYS A 124 13.29 -1.64 -15.64
CA CYS A 124 12.30 -0.85 -16.36
C CYS A 124 12.53 0.62 -16.02
N PRO A 125 13.05 1.45 -16.94
CA PRO A 125 13.09 2.88 -16.71
C PRO A 125 11.65 3.35 -16.53
N ILE A 126 11.34 3.87 -15.35
CA ILE A 126 10.04 4.47 -15.06
C ILE A 126 10.03 5.84 -15.76
N SER A 127 9.96 5.83 -17.09
CA SER A 127 9.86 7.03 -17.93
C SER A 127 8.50 7.13 -18.61
N ASP A 128 7.62 6.15 -18.41
CA ASP A 128 6.33 6.07 -19.09
C ASP A 128 5.15 6.09 -18.09
N PRO A 129 4.23 7.07 -18.16
CA PRO A 129 3.05 7.16 -17.29
C PRO A 129 2.17 5.90 -17.29
N GLU A 130 2.17 5.10 -18.36
CA GLU A 130 1.41 3.85 -18.42
C GLU A 130 1.97 2.73 -17.52
N ASN A 131 3.27 2.77 -17.19
CA ASN A 131 3.93 1.73 -16.39
C ASN A 131 3.69 1.86 -14.87
N TYR A 132 3.10 2.96 -14.41
CA TYR A 132 2.71 3.13 -12.99
C TYR A 132 1.72 2.05 -12.53
N PHE A 133 0.90 1.50 -13.43
CA PHE A 133 -0.15 0.54 -13.09
C PHE A 133 0.32 -0.92 -13.05
N ARG A 134 1.53 -1.23 -13.53
CA ARG A 134 2.04 -2.62 -13.55
C ARG A 134 2.65 -3.10 -12.23
N THR A 135 2.84 -2.20 -11.27
CA THR A 135 3.53 -2.47 -9.99
C THR A 135 2.60 -2.47 -8.78
N PHE A 136 1.28 -2.46 -8.99
CA PHE A 136 0.27 -2.73 -7.95
C PHE A 136 -0.16 -4.20 -7.95
#